data_AF-A0A2M9XHA6-F1
#
_entry.id   AF-A0A2M9XHA6-F1
#
_cell.length_a   1.000
_cell.length_b   1.000
_cell.length_c   1.000
_cell.angle_alpha   90.00
_cell.angle_beta   90.00
_cell.angle_gamma   90.00
#
_symmetry.space_group_name_H-M   'P 1'
#
loop_
_entity.id
_entity.type
_entity.pdbx_description
1 polymer ?
#
loop_
_entity_poly.entity_id
_entity_poly.type
_entity_poly.pdbx_seq_one_letter_code
_entity_poly.pdbx_strand_id
1 'polypeptide(L)'
;MQHCDPGGVVFTPQYFNLFVEAIEDWFREGIGFGFSHMVSDNKQGIPAMKIIAKFYKPSVLGEVLEFRVKVKRLRRQNILIHVEASHGEERRCSGDFLHGFASLSSLSLTDWPQDIYRKLEEYL
;
A
#
# COMPACT_ATOMS: atom_id res chain seq x y z
N MET A 1 16.74 14.07 -6.10
CA MET A 1 16.59 14.54 -4.70
C MET A 1 15.10 14.68 -4.33
N GLN A 2 14.25 13.75 -4.76
CA GLN A 2 12.79 13.82 -4.53
C GLN A 2 12.39 13.19 -3.18
N HIS A 3 13.24 12.30 -2.64
CA HIS A 3 12.88 11.50 -1.46
C HIS A 3 13.55 11.93 -0.15
N CYS A 4 14.69 12.61 -0.23
CA CYS A 4 15.50 12.94 0.92
C CYS A 4 15.39 14.41 1.30
N ASP A 5 15.51 14.70 2.59
CA ASP A 5 15.62 16.06 3.12
C ASP A 5 17.10 16.51 3.17
N PRO A 6 17.40 17.78 3.55
CA PRO A 6 18.77 18.28 3.65
C PRO A 6 19.67 17.54 4.65
N GLY A 7 19.11 16.70 5.54
CA GLY A 7 19.86 15.82 6.43
C GLY A 7 20.41 14.57 5.75
N GLY A 8 20.14 14.37 4.45
CA GLY A 8 20.64 13.24 3.68
C GLY A 8 19.90 11.92 3.91
N VAL A 9 18.78 11.97 4.63
CA VAL A 9 17.90 10.83 4.90
C VAL A 9 16.56 11.00 4.21
N VAL A 10 15.81 9.91 4.03
CA VAL A 10 14.44 9.95 3.52
C VAL A 10 13.58 10.85 4.41
N PHE A 11 12.95 11.85 3.81
CA PHE A 11 11.98 12.71 4.48
C PHE A 11 10.76 11.87 4.88
N THR A 12 10.42 11.82 6.17
CA THR A 12 9.44 10.86 6.71
C THR A 12 8.12 10.76 5.91
N PRO A 13 7.46 11.87 5.48
CA PRO A 13 6.28 11.80 4.63
C PRO A 13 6.47 11.02 3.32
N GLN A 14 7.68 11.01 2.75
CA GLN A 14 7.94 10.29 1.52
C GLN A 14 7.78 8.78 1.67
N TYR A 15 8.00 8.21 2.86
CA TYR A 15 7.72 6.79 3.06
C TYR A 15 6.26 6.44 2.81
N PHE A 16 5.31 7.35 3.04
CA PHE A 16 3.91 7.09 2.72
C PHE A 16 3.66 7.01 1.22
N ASN A 17 4.34 7.82 0.41
CA ASN A 17 4.31 7.69 -1.05
C ASN A 17 4.89 6.33 -1.47
N LEU A 18 6.07 5.97 -0.95
CA LEU A 18 6.71 4.68 -1.26
C LEU A 18 5.86 3.47 -0.82
N PHE A 19 5.19 3.54 0.33
CA PHE A 19 4.25 2.51 0.76
C PHE A 19 3.06 2.39 -0.18
N VAL A 20 2.50 3.51 -0.63
CA VAL A 20 1.37 3.53 -1.57
C VAL A 20 1.80 3.00 -2.94
N GLU A 21 2.97 3.39 -3.44
CA GLU A 21 3.56 2.88 -4.68
C GLU A 21 3.73 1.35 -4.61
N ALA A 22 4.28 0.82 -3.52
CA ALA A 22 4.42 -0.62 -3.33
C ALA A 22 3.06 -1.36 -3.30
N ILE A 23 2.04 -0.76 -2.67
CA ILE A 23 0.68 -1.31 -2.67
C ILE A 23 0.07 -1.26 -4.07
N GLU A 24 0.21 -0.13 -4.79
CA GLU A 24 -0.28 0.05 -6.15
C GLU A 24 0.33 -0.97 -7.12
N ASP A 25 1.65 -1.15 -7.03
CA ASP A 25 2.39 -2.14 -7.82
C ASP A 25 1.91 -3.57 -7.53
N TRP A 26 1.71 -3.91 -6.25
CA TRP A 26 1.16 -5.21 -5.87
C TRP A 26 -0.28 -5.42 -6.40
N PHE A 27 -1.14 -4.42 -6.33
CA PHE A 27 -2.49 -4.50 -6.91
C PHE A 27 -2.44 -4.68 -8.43
N ARG A 28 -1.53 -3.99 -9.12
CA ARG A 28 -1.34 -4.06 -10.57
C ARG A 28 -0.81 -5.43 -11.00
N GLU A 29 0.24 -5.91 -10.37
CA GLU A 29 1.01 -7.09 -10.81
C GLU A 29 0.52 -8.39 -10.17
N GLY A 30 0.25 -8.38 -8.86
CA GLY A 30 -0.17 -9.56 -8.10
C GLY A 30 -1.66 -9.87 -8.19
N ILE A 31 -2.51 -8.83 -8.26
CA ILE A 31 -3.98 -8.99 -8.31
C ILE A 31 -4.54 -8.79 -9.72
N GLY A 32 -3.83 -8.06 -10.58
CA GLY A 32 -4.34 -7.64 -11.89
C GLY A 32 -5.47 -6.60 -11.78
N PHE A 33 -5.47 -5.83 -10.70
CA PHE A 33 -6.49 -4.81 -10.40
C PHE A 33 -5.84 -3.52 -9.92
N GLY A 34 -4.95 -2.98 -10.76
CA GLY A 34 -4.21 -1.74 -10.49
C GLY A 34 -5.11 -0.52 -10.36
N PHE A 35 -4.62 0.53 -9.69
CA PHE A 35 -5.44 1.69 -9.31
C PHE A 35 -6.03 2.43 -10.49
N SER A 36 -5.29 2.57 -11.60
CA SER A 36 -5.82 3.19 -12.81
C SER A 36 -7.06 2.46 -13.35
N HIS A 37 -7.01 1.13 -13.44
CA HIS A 37 -8.15 0.30 -13.88
C HIS A 37 -9.31 0.37 -12.87
N MET A 38 -9.00 0.34 -11.58
CA MET A 38 -9.98 0.45 -10.50
C MET A 38 -10.76 1.78 -10.56
N VAL A 39 -10.06 2.90 -10.74
CA VAL A 39 -10.65 4.25 -10.73
C VAL A 39 -11.33 4.58 -12.05
N SER A 40 -10.64 4.39 -13.17
CA SER A 40 -11.11 4.86 -14.48
C SER A 40 -12.27 4.01 -15.00
N ASP A 41 -12.10 2.68 -14.99
CA ASP A 41 -12.99 1.77 -15.72
C ASP A 41 -14.08 1.21 -14.79
N ASN A 42 -13.74 1.00 -13.51
CA ASN A 42 -14.67 0.41 -12.53
C ASN A 42 -15.33 1.43 -11.61
N LYS A 43 -14.90 2.71 -11.62
CA LYS A 43 -15.37 3.76 -10.70
C LYS A 43 -15.31 3.34 -9.23
N GLN A 44 -14.25 2.63 -8.87
CA GLN A 44 -13.98 2.13 -7.53
C GLN A 44 -12.69 2.74 -6.98
N GLY A 45 -12.49 2.63 -5.67
CA GLY A 45 -11.27 3.11 -5.02
C GLY A 45 -11.02 2.39 -3.71
N ILE A 46 -9.79 2.53 -3.20
CA ILE A 46 -9.39 1.97 -1.92
C ILE A 46 -8.93 3.04 -0.92
N PRO A 47 -9.82 3.93 -0.43
CA PRO A 47 -9.43 4.97 0.51
C PRO A 47 -8.81 4.38 1.79
N ALA A 48 -7.67 4.94 2.20
CA ALA A 48 -7.07 4.60 3.49
C ALA A 48 -7.92 5.17 4.63
N MET A 49 -8.43 4.30 5.50
CA MET A 49 -9.25 4.65 6.66
C MET A 49 -8.44 4.73 7.95
N LYS A 50 -7.31 4.01 8.02
CA LYS A 50 -6.36 4.04 9.14
C LYS A 50 -4.98 3.65 8.65
N ILE A 51 -3.96 4.37 9.12
CA ILE A 51 -2.56 4.08 8.85
C ILE A 51 -1.80 4.05 10.17
N ILE A 52 -0.98 3.01 10.40
CA ILE A 52 0.00 2.96 11.50
C ILE A 52 1.37 2.72 10.86
N ALA A 53 2.26 3.72 10.95
CA ALA A 53 3.62 3.62 10.47
C ALA A 53 4.62 3.52 11.63
N LYS A 54 5.69 2.76 11.43
CA LYS A 54 6.84 2.65 12.35
C LYS A 54 8.12 2.87 11.57
N PHE A 55 9.00 3.70 12.11
CA PHE A 55 10.29 4.04 11.52
C PHE A 55 11.38 3.57 12.49
N TYR A 56 12.15 2.57 12.08
CA TYR A 56 13.12 1.87 12.93
C TYR A 56 14.52 2.44 12.76
N LYS A 57 14.90 2.74 11.52
CA LYS A 57 16.20 3.32 11.18
C LYS A 57 16.04 4.25 9.97
N PRO A 58 16.72 5.42 9.95
CA PRO A 58 16.75 6.25 8.75
C PRO A 58 17.31 5.48 7.56
N SER A 59 16.82 5.80 6.36
CA SER A 59 17.42 5.36 5.10
C SER A 59 18.10 6.56 4.47
N VAL A 60 19.30 6.39 3.94
CA VAL A 60 20.11 7.47 3.38
C VAL A 60 20.01 7.51 1.86
N LEU A 61 20.33 8.67 1.29
CA LEU A 61 20.35 8.85 -0.16
C LEU A 61 21.25 7.80 -0.85
N GLY A 62 20.69 7.10 -1.84
CA GLY A 62 21.40 6.10 -2.63
C GLY A 62 21.21 4.65 -2.13
N GLU A 63 20.64 4.42 -0.95
CA GLU A 63 20.24 3.08 -0.53
C GLU A 63 19.05 2.58 -1.37
N VAL A 64 19.09 1.29 -1.72
CA VAL A 64 17.97 0.60 -2.38
C VAL A 64 17.17 -0.11 -1.30
N LEU A 65 15.89 0.22 -1.21
CA LEU A 65 14.97 -0.40 -0.27
C LEU A 65 14.15 -1.47 -1.00
N GLU A 66 14.05 -2.65 -0.38
CA GLU A 66 13.11 -3.70 -0.78
C GLU A 66 11.83 -3.53 0.03
N PHE A 67 10.69 -3.44 -0.67
CA PHE A 67 9.37 -3.38 -0.05
C PHE A 67 8.65 -4.71 -0.22
N ARG A 68 8.13 -5.24 0.88
CA ARG A 68 7.32 -6.46 0.90
C ARG A 68 5.90 -6.12 1.33
N VAL A 69 4.93 -6.58 0.55
CA VAL A 69 3.49 -6.37 0.80
C VAL A 69 2.86 -7.68 1.24
N LYS A 70 2.03 -7.62 2.29
CA LYS A 70 1.27 -8.77 2.79
C LYS A 70 -0.15 -8.38 3.18
N VAL A 71 -1.12 -9.24 2.91
CA VAL A 71 -2.48 -9.09 3.47
C VAL A 71 -2.49 -9.63 4.89
N LYS A 72 -2.84 -8.78 5.87
CA LYS A 72 -3.00 -9.18 7.28
C LYS A 72 -4.42 -9.57 7.63
N ARG A 73 -5.40 -8.99 6.92
CA ARG A 73 -6.82 -9.28 7.12
C ARG A 73 -7.61 -8.85 5.90
N LEU A 74 -8.49 -9.72 5.43
CA LEU A 74 -9.47 -9.40 4.40
C LEU A 74 -10.89 -9.52 4.97
N ARG A 75 -11.75 -8.60 4.55
CA ARG A 75 -13.18 -8.54 4.88
C ARG A 75 -13.95 -8.09 3.64
N ARG A 76 -15.27 -8.23 3.70
CA ARG A 76 -16.17 -7.95 2.57
C ARG A 76 -16.01 -6.56 1.94
N GLN A 77 -15.67 -5.53 2.73
CA GLN A 77 -15.56 -4.13 2.28
C GLN A 77 -14.26 -3.45 2.69
N ASN A 78 -13.31 -4.18 3.28
CA ASN A 78 -12.02 -3.61 3.68
C ASN A 78 -10.91 -4.65 3.70
N ILE A 79 -9.69 -4.16 3.63
CA ILE A 79 -8.46 -4.94 3.68
C ILE A 79 -7.45 -4.24 4.58
N LEU A 80 -6.74 -5.02 5.40
CA LEU A 80 -5.59 -4.56 6.16
C LEU A 80 -4.33 -5.09 5.45
N ILE A 81 -3.54 -4.18 4.92
CA ILE A 81 -2.29 -4.47 4.21
C ILE A 81 -1.12 -4.06 5.09
N HIS A 82 -0.12 -4.93 5.18
CA HIS A 82 1.17 -4.63 5.75
C HIS A 82 2.17 -4.36 4.65
N VAL A 83 2.96 -3.32 4.82
CA VAL A 83 4.14 -3.04 4.00
C VAL A 83 5.35 -2.97 4.92
N GLU A 84 6.43 -3.64 4.57
CA GLU A 84 7.71 -3.56 5.27
C GLU A 84 8.82 -3.22 4.29
N ALA A 85 9.69 -2.28 4.66
CA ALA A 85 10.85 -1.89 3.90
C ALA A 85 12.14 -2.31 4.61
N SER A 86 13.07 -2.90 3.86
CA SER A 86 14.41 -3.28 4.34
C SER A 86 15.51 -2.84 3.37
N HIS A 87 16.71 -2.60 3.90
CA HIS A 87 17.95 -2.52 3.12
C HIS A 87 18.82 -3.71 3.52
N GLY A 88 18.97 -4.69 2.63
CA GLY A 88 19.51 -6.00 3.00
C GLY A 88 18.66 -6.66 4.10
N GLU A 89 19.29 -7.09 5.18
CA GLU A 89 18.62 -7.67 6.34
C GLU A 89 18.09 -6.62 7.34
N GLU A 90 18.38 -5.35 7.12
CA GLU A 90 18.05 -4.30 8.08
C GLU A 90 16.67 -3.69 7.80
N ARG A 91 15.75 -3.91 8.75
CA ARG A 91 14.43 -3.30 8.73
C ARG A 91 14.53 -1.78 8.89
N ARG A 92 13.93 -1.04 7.95
CA ARG A 92 13.95 0.44 7.94
C ARG A 92 12.64 1.02 8.43
N CYS A 93 11.52 0.61 7.84
CA CYS A 93 10.20 1.07 8.25
C CYS A 93 9.12 0.03 7.91
N SER A 94 7.94 0.23 8.48
CA SER A 94 6.77 -0.57 8.14
C SER A 94 5.49 0.25 8.27
N GLY A 95 4.45 -0.13 7.54
CA GLY A 95 3.12 0.46 7.62
C GLY A 95 2.02 -0.59 7.61
N ASP A 96 1.05 -0.45 8.50
CA ASP A 96 -0.25 -1.13 8.43
C ASP A 96 -1.29 -0.16 7.87
N PHE A 97 -1.89 -0.50 6.73
CA PHE A 97 -2.88 0.30 6.02
C PHE A 97 -4.23 -0.43 6.00
N LEU A 98 -5.22 0.13 6.69
CA LEU A 98 -6.60 -0.30 6.56
C LEU A 98 -7.25 0.48 5.43
N HIS A 99 -7.49 -0.18 4.31
CA HIS A 99 -8.23 0.37 3.18
C HIS A 99 -9.67 -0.11 3.19
N GLY A 100 -10.61 0.81 2.95
CA GLY A 100 -11.97 0.45 2.57
C GLY A 100 -12.05 0.21 1.08
N PHE A 101 -12.98 -0.60 0.60
CA PHE A 101 -13.31 -0.68 -0.82
C PHE A 101 -14.56 0.14 -1.09
N ALA A 102 -14.47 1.11 -1.98
CA ALA A 102 -15.49 2.14 -2.14
C ALA A 102 -15.93 2.30 -3.59
N SER A 103 -17.20 2.66 -3.77
CA SER A 103 -17.71 3.22 -5.01
C SER A 103 -17.40 4.71 -5.06
N LEU A 104 -16.79 5.16 -6.15
CA LEU A 104 -16.52 6.59 -6.38
C LEU A 104 -17.78 7.35 -6.82
N SER A 105 -18.78 6.65 -7.34
CA SER A 105 -20.06 7.27 -7.73
C SER A 105 -20.92 7.63 -6.52
N SER A 106 -20.95 6.78 -5.49
CA SER A 106 -21.74 7.01 -4.27
C SER A 106 -20.93 7.52 -3.08
N LEU A 107 -19.59 7.54 -3.21
CA LEU A 107 -18.66 7.90 -2.13
C LEU A 107 -18.89 7.09 -0.85
N SER A 108 -19.19 5.81 -0.99
CA SER A 108 -19.51 4.90 0.11
C SER A 108 -18.80 3.56 -0.04
N LEU A 109 -18.61 2.86 1.08
CA LEU A 109 -18.08 1.49 1.05
C LEU A 109 -19.03 0.54 0.32
N THR A 110 -18.44 -0.40 -0.42
CA THR A 110 -19.14 -1.45 -1.15
C THR A 110 -18.35 -2.75 -1.06
N ASP A 111 -18.97 -3.84 -1.50
CA ASP A 111 -18.34 -5.16 -1.49
C ASP A 111 -17.35 -5.29 -2.66
N TRP A 112 -16.25 -6.01 -2.43
CA TRP A 112 -15.29 -6.35 -3.48
C TRP A 112 -15.97 -7.17 -4.59
N PRO A 113 -15.59 -7.00 -5.87
CA PRO A 113 -15.94 -7.96 -6.92
C PRO A 113 -15.46 -9.36 -6.53
N GLN A 114 -16.28 -10.38 -6.78
CA GLN A 114 -16.05 -11.72 -6.25
C GLN A 114 -14.75 -12.36 -6.75
N ASP A 115 -14.35 -12.06 -7.98
CA ASP A 115 -13.11 -12.50 -8.61
C ASP A 115 -11.89 -11.81 -7.96
N ILE A 116 -11.98 -10.50 -7.71
CA ILE A 116 -10.93 -9.75 -7.01
C ILE A 116 -10.79 -10.23 -5.57
N TYR A 117 -11.90 -10.43 -4.87
CA TYR A 117 -11.91 -10.92 -3.49
C TYR A 117 -11.19 -12.28 -3.37
N ARG A 118 -11.46 -13.22 -4.29
CA ARG A 118 -10.77 -14.53 -4.31
C ARG A 118 -9.27 -14.39 -4.51
N LYS A 119 -8.83 -13.54 -5.43
CA LYS A 119 -7.40 -13.27 -5.63
C LYS A 119 -6.75 -12.68 -4.37
N LEU A 120 -7.43 -11.76 -3.69
CA LEU A 120 -6.92 -11.18 -2.44
C LEU A 120 -6.81 -12.23 -1.32
N GLU A 121 -7.71 -13.22 -1.28
CA GLU A 121 -7.63 -14.32 -0.31
C GLU A 121 -6.39 -15.20 -0.47
N GLU A 122 -5.83 -15.32 -1.68
CA GLU A 122 -4.60 -16.09 -1.94
C GLU A 122 -3.36 -15.51 -1.23
N TYR A 123 -3.43 -14.27 -0.74
CA TYR A 123 -2.33 -13.56 -0.08
C TYR A 123 -2.47 -13.47 1.46
N LEU A 124 -3.43 -14.18 2.06
CA LEU A 124 -3.65 -14.24 3.52
C LEU A 124 -2.63 -15.13 4.26
#